data_AF-F0ZCA4-F1
#
_entry.id   AF-F0ZCA4-F1
#
_cell.length_a   1.000
_cell.length_b   1.000
_cell.length_c   1.000
_cell.angle_alpha   90.00
_cell.angle_beta   90.00
_cell.angle_gamma   90.00
#
_symmetry.space_group_name_H-M   'P 1'
#
loop_
_entity.id
_entity.type
_entity.pdbx_description
1 polymer ?
#
loop_
_entity_poly.entity_id
_entity_poly.type
_entity_poly.pdbx_seq_one_letter_code
_entity_poly.pdbx_strand_id
1 'polypeptide(L)'
;RLLYIVWNNIFLRNEIHKHILKFIEHSVVELNESSYDQFKDKSYITSLEWRGDTLPDKNEFPPFLTNLYLYSFNKMLTPTTLPNTITTLSLGLYFKQVVQPGTLPNSLTTLTFGHYFNQVILPGTLPNSLTTLIFSYCFNQVILRGTLPNSLTTLTFGDEFDQVVLRGTLPNSLTTLSFGHYFNQVVPPGTLPNSLTTLTFGNEFNKVVQPGTLPNSLTTLTFGRNFNQVILPGTLPNSLTTLTFGNDFNQVILPGTLPNSLTTLIFGYCFNQVVPPGTLPNSLTTLTFGRNFNQVVLPGTLPNSLTTLTFGDKFDQVVKPCTLPNSPKTLTFDNEFNKVVQPGTLPNSLTTLTFGRYFNQVVLPGTLPNSLTTLKFGTCFDQIVLPGTLPNSLTTLTFGVVPPGTLPNSLTTLTFGRYFNQVVPPGTLPNSLTTLTFGYYFNQVILPGTLPNSLTTLTFGFEFNQVVLRGTLPNSLTTLTFGYYFNQVILPGTLPNSLTTLTFGFKFNQVVLPGTLPNSLTALTFGECFDQVGDIPSSVQKLEFGAHFNQPLSEGFIPSSVETLVFG
;
A
#
# COMPACT_ATOMS: atom_id res chain seq x y z
N ARG A 1 4.76 41.99 -19.64
CA ARG A 1 3.90 43.18 -19.89
C ARG A 1 2.62 42.83 -20.65
N LEU A 2 2.67 42.02 -21.72
CA LEU A 2 1.47 41.63 -22.49
C LEU A 2 0.44 40.81 -21.69
N LEU A 3 0.88 39.75 -21.00
CA LEU A 3 0.02 38.90 -20.16
C LEU A 3 -0.75 39.70 -19.10
N TYR A 4 -0.08 40.70 -18.50
CA TYR A 4 -0.67 41.60 -17.50
C TYR A 4 -1.78 42.49 -18.10
N ILE A 5 -1.58 42.99 -19.31
CA ILE A 5 -2.59 43.79 -20.03
C ILE A 5 -3.80 42.92 -20.42
N VAL A 6 -3.55 41.68 -20.88
CA VAL A 6 -4.61 40.72 -21.23
C VAL A 6 -5.42 40.33 -19.99
N TRP A 7 -4.76 40.05 -18.86
CA TRP A 7 -5.42 39.61 -17.63
C TRP A 7 -6.24 40.71 -16.94
N ASN A 8 -5.84 41.97 -17.09
CA ASN A 8 -6.58 43.12 -16.57
C ASN A 8 -7.81 43.48 -17.41
N ASN A 9 -7.90 43.01 -18.66
CA ASN A 9 -9.10 43.15 -19.46
C ASN A 9 -10.13 42.10 -19.04
N ILE A 10 -11.25 42.56 -18.45
CA ILE A 10 -12.29 41.68 -17.88
C ILE A 10 -12.87 40.74 -18.94
N PHE A 11 -13.11 41.22 -20.16
CA PHE A 11 -13.67 40.41 -21.23
C PHE A 11 -12.71 39.28 -21.64
N LEU A 12 -11.43 39.62 -21.91
CA LEU A 12 -10.42 38.62 -22.27
C LEU A 12 -10.18 37.62 -21.14
N ARG A 13 -10.14 38.09 -19.89
CA ARG A 13 -10.02 37.22 -18.72
C ARG A 13 -11.19 36.24 -18.61
N ASN A 14 -12.42 36.70 -18.83
CA ASN A 14 -13.61 35.85 -18.75
C ASN A 14 -13.63 34.81 -19.89
N GLU A 15 -13.26 35.18 -21.11
CA GLU A 15 -13.13 34.19 -22.20
C GLU A 15 -12.00 33.18 -21.93
N ILE A 16 -10.83 33.63 -21.44
CA ILE A 16 -9.76 32.72 -21.03
C ILE A 16 -10.27 31.75 -19.96
N HIS A 17 -10.96 32.26 -18.93
CA HIS A 17 -11.51 31.43 -17.86
C HIS A 17 -12.49 30.38 -18.40
N LYS A 18 -13.39 30.77 -19.31
CA LYS A 18 -14.33 29.86 -19.98
C LYS A 18 -13.62 28.76 -20.77
N HIS A 19 -12.57 29.09 -21.52
CA HIS A 19 -11.76 28.09 -22.24
C HIS A 19 -10.99 27.16 -21.30
N ILE A 20 -10.50 27.68 -20.17
CA ILE A 20 -9.86 26.88 -19.12
C ILE A 20 -10.87 25.88 -18.52
N LEU A 21 -12.09 26.33 -18.20
CA LEU A 21 -13.14 25.45 -17.67
C LEU A 21 -13.47 24.32 -18.66
N LYS A 22 -13.65 24.65 -19.95
CA LYS A 22 -13.86 23.63 -21.00
C LYS A 22 -12.70 22.65 -21.11
N PHE A 23 -11.47 23.12 -21.00
CA PHE A 23 -10.30 22.25 -21.00
C PHE A 23 -10.28 21.31 -19.79
N ILE A 24 -10.54 21.84 -18.59
CA ILE A 24 -10.62 21.02 -17.37
C ILE A 24 -11.70 19.96 -17.52
N GLU A 25 -12.87 20.32 -18.06
CA GLU A 25 -14.02 19.43 -18.21
C GLU A 25 -13.83 18.37 -19.31
N HIS A 26 -13.12 18.67 -20.40
CA HIS A 26 -13.10 17.85 -21.61
C HIS A 26 -11.70 17.38 -22.05
N SER A 27 -10.68 17.61 -21.24
CA SER A 27 -9.30 17.20 -21.58
C SER A 27 -9.11 15.69 -21.65
N VAL A 28 -9.89 14.93 -20.88
CA VAL A 28 -9.92 13.46 -20.87
C VAL A 28 -11.36 13.03 -21.09
N VAL A 29 -11.60 12.25 -22.15
CA VAL A 29 -12.94 11.79 -22.50
C VAL A 29 -12.93 10.34 -22.94
N GLU A 30 -14.03 9.65 -22.68
CA GLU A 30 -14.31 8.31 -23.17
C GLU A 30 -15.42 8.39 -24.21
N LEU A 31 -15.13 8.00 -25.45
CA LEU A 31 -16.04 8.16 -26.58
C LEU A 31 -16.01 6.93 -27.50
N ASN A 32 -17.15 6.63 -28.11
CA ASN A 32 -17.29 5.80 -29.31
C ASN A 32 -17.58 6.68 -30.54
N GLU A 33 -17.66 6.07 -31.73
CA GLU A 33 -17.92 6.75 -33.00
C GLU A 33 -19.12 7.71 -32.94
N SER A 34 -20.30 7.23 -32.54
CA SER A 34 -21.51 8.06 -32.47
C SER A 34 -21.38 9.23 -31.48
N SER A 35 -20.81 8.98 -30.31
CA SER A 35 -20.62 10.02 -29.29
C SER A 35 -19.54 11.02 -29.68
N TYR A 36 -18.52 10.57 -30.43
CA TYR A 36 -17.46 11.42 -30.94
C TYR A 36 -18.04 12.40 -31.95
N ASP A 37 -18.83 11.96 -32.92
CA ASP A 37 -19.42 12.84 -33.93
C ASP A 37 -20.31 13.93 -33.34
N GLN A 38 -21.00 13.63 -32.24
CA GLN A 38 -21.88 14.58 -31.54
C GLN A 38 -21.12 15.50 -30.56
N PHE A 39 -19.86 15.17 -30.24
CA PHE A 39 -19.07 15.93 -29.27
C PHE A 39 -18.65 17.27 -29.86
N LYS A 40 -19.09 18.39 -29.26
CA LYS A 40 -18.85 19.74 -29.79
C LYS A 40 -17.46 20.27 -29.49
N ASP A 41 -16.93 19.94 -28.32
CA ASP A 41 -15.72 20.55 -27.75
C ASP A 41 -14.47 19.67 -28.00
N LYS A 42 -14.39 19.02 -29.17
CA LYS A 42 -13.29 18.10 -29.54
C LYS A 42 -11.90 18.72 -29.39
N SER A 43 -11.76 20.02 -29.68
CA SER A 43 -10.47 20.71 -29.68
C SER A 43 -9.76 20.75 -28.33
N TYR A 44 -10.47 20.51 -27.22
CA TYR A 44 -9.87 20.49 -25.88
C TYR A 44 -9.38 19.10 -25.45
N ILE A 45 -9.74 18.05 -26.20
CA ILE A 45 -9.36 16.68 -25.88
C ILE A 45 -7.85 16.52 -26.06
N THR A 46 -7.19 16.09 -24.99
CA THR A 46 -5.76 15.72 -25.00
C THR A 46 -5.55 14.23 -24.76
N SER A 47 -6.53 13.57 -24.13
CA SER A 47 -6.56 12.13 -23.92
C SER A 47 -7.91 11.56 -24.34
N LEU A 48 -7.89 10.58 -25.24
CA LEU A 48 -9.08 9.95 -25.78
C LEU A 48 -9.07 8.45 -25.48
N GLU A 49 -10.10 8.02 -24.76
CA GLU A 49 -10.43 6.62 -24.55
C GLU A 49 -11.48 6.19 -25.58
N TRP A 50 -11.07 5.40 -26.56
CA TRP A 50 -11.89 5.03 -27.70
C TRP A 50 -12.54 3.65 -27.52
N ARG A 51 -13.87 3.63 -27.53
CA ARG A 51 -14.69 2.41 -27.50
C ARG A 51 -15.32 2.13 -28.86
N GLY A 52 -14.51 1.64 -29.79
CA GLY A 52 -14.97 1.27 -31.13
C GLY A 52 -13.88 0.59 -31.94
N ASP A 53 -14.29 0.00 -33.06
CA ASP A 53 -13.38 -0.63 -34.02
C ASP A 53 -13.10 0.26 -35.24
N THR A 54 -13.93 1.27 -35.50
CA THR A 54 -13.71 2.31 -36.51
C THR A 54 -13.03 3.51 -35.86
N LEU A 55 -12.07 4.13 -36.54
CA LEU A 55 -11.44 5.39 -36.12
C LEU A 55 -11.81 6.52 -37.09
N PRO A 56 -11.90 7.77 -36.62
CA PRO A 56 -12.05 8.93 -37.50
C PRO A 56 -10.81 9.09 -38.40
N ASP A 57 -10.93 9.89 -39.46
CA ASP A 57 -9.77 10.22 -40.30
C ASP A 57 -8.68 10.90 -39.47
N LYS A 58 -7.40 10.70 -39.80
CA LYS A 58 -6.30 11.30 -39.02
C LYS A 58 -6.42 12.83 -38.84
N ASN A 59 -7.04 13.52 -39.80
CA ASN A 59 -7.19 14.98 -39.77
C ASN A 59 -8.40 15.44 -38.94
N GLU A 60 -9.27 14.51 -38.54
CA GLU A 60 -10.44 14.78 -37.70
C GLU A 60 -10.16 14.57 -36.20
N PHE A 61 -9.00 14.03 -35.85
CA PHE A 61 -8.56 13.98 -34.46
C PHE A 61 -8.32 15.40 -33.90
N PRO A 62 -8.48 15.58 -32.58
CA PRO A 62 -8.18 16.83 -31.93
C PRO A 62 -6.71 17.26 -32.16
N PRO A 63 -6.45 18.55 -32.40
CA PRO A 63 -5.10 19.04 -32.71
C PRO A 63 -4.11 18.89 -31.54
N PHE A 64 -4.59 18.73 -30.31
CA PHE A 64 -3.78 18.56 -29.11
C PHE A 64 -3.85 17.14 -28.52
N LEU A 65 -4.40 16.17 -29.27
CA LEU A 65 -4.49 14.79 -28.82
C LEU A 65 -3.09 14.17 -28.71
N THR A 66 -2.70 13.78 -27.50
CA THR A 66 -1.40 13.16 -27.21
C THR A 66 -1.54 11.73 -26.70
N ASN A 67 -2.63 11.40 -25.98
CA ASN A 67 -2.86 10.06 -25.46
C ASN A 67 -4.08 9.42 -26.14
N LEU A 68 -3.90 8.23 -26.71
CA LEU A 68 -4.97 7.49 -27.37
C LEU A 68 -5.02 6.05 -26.84
N TYR A 69 -6.16 5.65 -26.30
CA TYR A 69 -6.41 4.31 -25.76
C TYR A 69 -7.51 3.63 -26.57
N LEU A 70 -7.19 2.54 -27.26
CA LEU A 70 -8.08 1.91 -28.23
C LEU A 70 -8.64 0.58 -27.71
N TYR A 71 -9.63 0.59 -26.82
CA TYR A 71 -10.07 -0.61 -26.08
C TYR A 71 -10.54 -1.78 -26.96
N SER A 72 -11.37 -1.48 -27.96
CA SER A 72 -12.05 -2.47 -28.81
C SER A 72 -11.49 -2.57 -30.24
N PHE A 73 -10.40 -1.85 -30.52
CA PHE A 73 -9.85 -1.73 -31.87
C PHE A 73 -9.09 -2.99 -32.30
N ASN A 74 -9.42 -3.49 -33.49
CA ASN A 74 -8.80 -4.65 -34.11
C ASN A 74 -8.74 -4.51 -35.65
N LYS A 75 -8.61 -3.29 -36.18
CA LYS A 75 -8.30 -3.05 -37.60
C LYS A 75 -6.80 -2.89 -37.84
N MET A 76 -6.38 -3.12 -39.08
CA MET A 76 -5.00 -2.91 -39.49
C MET A 76 -4.70 -1.40 -39.49
N LEU A 77 -3.61 -1.00 -38.83
CA LEU A 77 -3.14 0.39 -38.88
C LEU A 77 -2.55 0.69 -40.27
N THR A 78 -2.91 1.84 -40.82
CA THR A 78 -2.32 2.40 -42.04
C THR A 78 -1.57 3.69 -41.70
N PRO A 79 -0.66 4.18 -42.57
CA PRO A 79 0.03 5.46 -42.37
C PRO A 79 -0.91 6.69 -42.27
N THR A 80 -2.20 6.52 -42.57
CA THR A 80 -3.22 7.56 -42.46
C THR A 80 -4.15 7.36 -41.27
N THR A 81 -3.95 6.35 -40.44
CA THR A 81 -4.86 6.02 -39.33
C THR A 81 -4.62 6.90 -38.09
N LEU A 82 -3.36 7.23 -37.79
CA LEU A 82 -2.99 7.90 -36.53
C LEU A 82 -2.34 9.27 -36.79
N PRO A 83 -2.71 10.33 -36.05
CA PRO A 83 -2.07 11.63 -36.14
C PRO A 83 -0.68 11.64 -35.50
N ASN A 84 0.21 12.51 -36.01
CA ASN A 84 1.58 12.70 -35.52
C ASN A 84 1.68 13.48 -34.20
N THR A 85 0.56 13.77 -33.55
CA THR A 85 0.52 14.41 -32.23
C THR A 85 0.55 13.40 -31.09
N ILE A 86 0.25 12.12 -31.38
CA ILE A 86 0.17 11.05 -30.38
C ILE A 86 1.56 10.72 -29.83
N THR A 87 1.70 10.81 -28.52
CA THR A 87 2.90 10.41 -27.78
C THR A 87 2.67 9.12 -26.99
N THR A 88 1.43 8.82 -26.61
CA THR A 88 1.05 7.59 -25.89
C THR A 88 -0.04 6.85 -26.66
N LEU A 89 0.21 5.59 -27.01
CA LEU A 89 -0.75 4.72 -27.69
C LEU A 89 -0.92 3.42 -26.92
N SER A 90 -2.16 3.07 -26.61
CA SER A 90 -2.54 1.74 -26.13
C SER A 90 -3.45 1.07 -27.16
N LEU A 91 -2.95 0.00 -27.77
CA LEU A 91 -3.72 -0.87 -28.65
C LEU A 91 -4.44 -1.86 -27.73
N GLY A 92 -5.75 -1.74 -27.56
CA GLY A 92 -6.50 -2.42 -26.51
C GLY A 92 -6.58 -3.93 -26.65
N LEU A 93 -7.40 -4.54 -25.79
CA LEU A 93 -7.40 -5.99 -25.52
C LEU A 93 -7.44 -6.86 -26.78
N TYR A 94 -8.28 -6.49 -27.75
CA TYR A 94 -8.58 -7.30 -28.93
C TYR A 94 -7.66 -7.09 -30.14
N PHE A 95 -6.70 -6.17 -30.06
CA PHE A 95 -5.82 -5.87 -31.19
C PHE A 95 -4.91 -7.07 -31.53
N LYS A 96 -5.13 -7.69 -32.69
CA LYS A 96 -4.41 -8.89 -33.17
C LYS A 96 -3.72 -8.70 -34.53
N GLN A 97 -3.75 -7.48 -35.07
CA GLN A 97 -3.32 -7.18 -36.42
C GLN A 97 -1.81 -6.95 -36.52
N VAL A 98 -1.25 -7.16 -37.71
CA VAL A 98 0.15 -6.83 -37.98
C VAL A 98 0.31 -5.31 -38.04
N VAL A 99 1.38 -4.79 -37.42
CA VAL A 99 1.77 -3.38 -37.52
C VAL A 99 2.91 -3.27 -38.53
N GLN A 100 2.69 -2.54 -39.62
CA GLN A 100 3.68 -2.38 -40.70
C GLN A 100 4.64 -1.21 -40.40
N PRO A 101 5.88 -1.23 -40.92
CA PRO A 101 6.78 -0.09 -40.86
C PRO A 101 6.14 1.21 -41.37
N GLY A 102 6.34 2.31 -40.65
CA GLY A 102 5.81 3.63 -40.98
C GLY A 102 4.34 3.87 -40.63
N THR A 103 3.66 2.93 -39.96
CA THR A 103 2.26 3.11 -39.52
C THR A 103 2.13 3.81 -38.16
N LEU A 104 3.13 3.67 -37.29
CA LEU A 104 3.14 4.32 -35.98
C LEU A 104 3.66 5.77 -36.08
N PRO A 105 3.08 6.72 -35.34
CA PRO A 105 3.54 8.11 -35.31
C PRO A 105 5.00 8.27 -34.87
N ASN A 106 5.74 9.17 -35.52
CA ASN A 106 7.14 9.45 -35.17
C ASN A 106 7.29 10.19 -33.83
N SER A 107 6.21 10.72 -33.27
CA SER A 107 6.15 11.36 -31.94
C SER A 107 5.97 10.38 -30.79
N LEU A 108 5.70 9.10 -31.09
CA LEU A 108 5.28 8.11 -30.10
C LEU A 108 6.41 7.75 -29.13
N THR A 109 6.21 8.04 -27.84
CA THR A 109 7.16 7.73 -26.77
C THR A 109 6.75 6.50 -25.96
N THR A 110 5.45 6.21 -25.85
CA THR A 110 4.91 5.08 -25.10
C THR A 110 3.96 4.26 -25.95
N LEU A 111 4.23 2.96 -26.05
CA LEU A 111 3.39 2.00 -26.77
C LEU A 111 3.04 0.81 -25.89
N THR A 112 1.75 0.55 -25.76
CA THR A 112 1.23 -0.69 -25.15
C THR A 112 0.52 -1.52 -26.20
N PHE A 113 0.98 -2.75 -26.42
CA PHE A 113 0.30 -3.73 -27.26
C PHE A 113 -0.80 -4.46 -26.48
N GLY A 114 -1.86 -4.82 -27.20
CA GLY A 114 -3.05 -5.44 -26.64
C GLY A 114 -2.85 -6.81 -26.03
N HIS A 115 -3.81 -7.23 -25.20
CA HIS A 115 -3.79 -8.51 -24.50
C HIS A 115 -3.55 -9.69 -25.44
N TYR A 116 -4.23 -9.70 -26.61
CA TYR A 116 -4.12 -10.80 -27.56
C TYR A 116 -3.13 -10.56 -28.72
N PHE A 117 -2.34 -9.48 -28.69
CA PHE A 117 -1.36 -9.22 -29.74
C PHE A 117 -0.24 -10.26 -29.71
N ASN A 118 -0.06 -11.00 -30.80
CA ASN A 118 0.97 -12.04 -30.92
C ASN A 118 1.56 -12.10 -32.34
N GLN A 119 1.78 -10.94 -32.96
CA GLN A 119 2.36 -10.83 -34.30
C GLN A 119 3.85 -10.49 -34.24
N VAL A 120 4.61 -10.92 -35.25
CA VAL A 120 6.03 -10.55 -35.39
C VAL A 120 6.14 -9.04 -35.67
N ILE A 121 7.04 -8.37 -34.96
CA ILE A 121 7.37 -6.96 -35.20
C ILE A 121 8.63 -6.90 -36.03
N LEU A 122 8.53 -6.31 -37.22
CA LEU A 122 9.66 -6.17 -38.14
C LEU A 122 10.55 -4.97 -37.76
N PRO A 123 11.86 -5.02 -38.06
CA PRO A 123 12.74 -3.85 -37.93
C PRO A 123 12.18 -2.62 -38.65
N GLY A 124 12.26 -1.46 -38.00
CA GLY A 124 11.68 -0.21 -38.51
C GLY A 124 10.18 -0.02 -38.25
N THR A 125 9.51 -0.98 -37.61
CA THR A 125 8.10 -0.84 -37.19
C THR A 125 7.95 0.14 -36.02
N LEU A 126 8.84 0.04 -35.02
CA LEU A 126 8.82 0.88 -33.83
C LEU A 126 9.55 2.21 -34.10
N PRO A 127 8.96 3.37 -33.76
CA PRO A 127 9.58 4.66 -34.02
C PRO A 127 10.78 4.93 -33.10
N ASN A 128 11.76 5.69 -33.59
CA ASN A 128 13.00 6.01 -32.86
C ASN A 128 12.79 6.95 -31.67
N SER A 129 11.59 7.48 -31.45
CA SER A 129 11.22 8.27 -30.27
C SER A 129 10.70 7.41 -29.11
N LEU A 130 10.47 6.11 -29.34
CA LEU A 130 9.84 5.22 -28.36
C LEU A 130 10.77 4.94 -27.18
N THR A 131 10.36 5.35 -25.99
CA THR A 131 11.09 5.14 -24.73
C THR A 131 10.50 4.02 -23.90
N THR A 132 9.19 3.76 -24.01
CA THR A 132 8.49 2.72 -23.24
C THR A 132 7.71 1.79 -24.15
N LEU A 133 7.97 0.48 -24.04
CA LEU A 133 7.26 -0.56 -24.77
C LEU A 133 6.74 -1.61 -23.80
N ILE A 134 5.44 -1.88 -23.88
CA ILE A 134 4.75 -2.86 -23.03
C ILE A 134 4.01 -3.84 -23.93
N PHE A 135 4.32 -5.12 -23.77
CA PHE A 135 3.51 -6.22 -24.29
C PHE A 135 2.60 -6.74 -23.18
N SER A 136 1.30 -6.93 -23.48
CA SER A 136 0.32 -7.31 -22.46
C SER A 136 0.35 -8.79 -22.08
N TYR A 137 -0.39 -9.70 -22.73
CA TYR A 137 -0.51 -11.10 -22.24
C TYR A 137 0.04 -12.12 -23.24
N CYS A 138 -0.54 -12.23 -24.44
CA CYS A 138 -0.26 -13.30 -25.41
C CYS A 138 1.00 -13.13 -26.26
N PHE A 139 1.76 -12.03 -26.17
CA PHE A 139 2.90 -11.81 -27.05
C PHE A 139 4.02 -12.82 -26.77
N ASN A 140 4.29 -13.70 -27.74
CA ASN A 140 5.30 -14.75 -27.61
C ASN A 140 6.07 -14.96 -28.92
N GLN A 141 6.45 -13.86 -29.58
CA GLN A 141 7.24 -13.89 -30.82
C GLN A 141 8.70 -13.54 -30.57
N VAL A 142 9.59 -14.08 -31.39
CA VAL A 142 11.02 -13.74 -31.35
C VAL A 142 11.22 -12.28 -31.75
N ILE A 143 11.98 -11.53 -30.96
CA ILE A 143 12.38 -10.16 -31.31
C ILE A 143 13.68 -10.22 -32.11
N LEU A 144 13.64 -9.74 -33.36
CA LEU A 144 14.80 -9.69 -34.24
C LEU A 144 15.73 -8.53 -33.87
N ARG A 145 17.02 -8.67 -34.13
CA ARG A 145 18.02 -7.60 -33.96
C ARG A 145 17.62 -6.36 -34.77
N GLY A 146 17.66 -5.19 -34.13
CA GLY A 146 17.26 -3.91 -34.74
C GLY A 146 15.76 -3.64 -34.73
N THR A 147 14.93 -4.51 -34.13
CA THR A 147 13.49 -4.26 -33.94
C THR A 147 13.23 -3.22 -32.86
N LEU A 148 13.95 -3.31 -31.74
CA LEU A 148 13.82 -2.37 -30.63
C LEU A 148 14.61 -1.08 -30.91
N PRO A 149 14.02 0.11 -30.75
CA PRO A 149 14.70 1.37 -31.05
C PRO A 149 15.75 1.72 -29.99
N ASN A 150 16.79 2.45 -30.41
CA ASN A 150 17.92 2.82 -29.54
C ASN A 150 17.55 3.85 -28.45
N SER A 151 16.33 4.40 -28.45
CA SER A 151 15.81 5.30 -27.42
C SER A 151 15.04 4.56 -26.31
N LEU A 152 14.80 3.25 -26.47
CA LEU A 152 13.98 2.47 -25.54
C LEU A 152 14.66 2.33 -24.19
N THR A 153 14.03 2.90 -23.14
CA THR A 153 14.52 2.83 -21.76
C THR A 153 13.77 1.79 -20.93
N THR A 154 12.51 1.51 -21.26
CA THR A 154 11.65 0.57 -20.52
C THR A 154 11.03 -0.45 -21.45
N LEU A 155 11.23 -1.73 -21.13
CA LEU A 155 10.63 -2.86 -21.84
C LEU A 155 9.96 -3.81 -20.84
N THR A 156 8.66 -4.05 -21.04
CA THR A 156 7.90 -5.04 -20.28
C THR A 156 7.34 -6.08 -21.23
N PHE A 157 7.66 -7.34 -20.97
CA PHE A 157 7.08 -8.48 -21.67
C PHE A 157 5.82 -8.96 -20.96
N GLY A 158 4.91 -9.49 -21.77
CA GLY A 158 3.67 -10.07 -21.31
C GLY A 158 3.81 -11.49 -20.81
N ASP A 159 2.74 -11.99 -20.17
CA ASP A 159 2.75 -13.25 -19.45
C ASP A 159 3.24 -14.44 -20.28
N GLU A 160 2.80 -14.59 -21.53
CA GLU A 160 3.15 -15.72 -22.39
C GLU A 160 4.53 -15.63 -23.06
N PHE A 161 5.27 -14.54 -22.89
CA PHE A 161 6.58 -14.41 -23.53
C PHE A 161 7.58 -15.41 -22.95
N ASP A 162 7.98 -16.40 -23.77
CA ASP A 162 8.99 -17.41 -23.41
C ASP A 162 9.97 -17.67 -24.56
N GLN A 163 10.36 -16.61 -25.27
CA GLN A 163 11.35 -16.70 -26.34
C GLN A 163 12.77 -16.37 -25.86
N VAL A 164 13.76 -16.97 -26.53
CA VAL A 164 15.18 -16.68 -26.25
C VAL A 164 15.50 -15.24 -26.64
N VAL A 165 16.09 -14.48 -25.71
CA VAL A 165 16.61 -13.13 -26.00
C VAL A 165 18.05 -13.27 -26.50
N LEU A 166 18.26 -12.98 -27.79
CA LEU A 166 19.58 -13.09 -28.40
C LEU A 166 20.45 -11.87 -28.08
N ARG A 167 21.77 -12.07 -28.03
CA ARG A 167 22.76 -11.00 -27.83
C ARG A 167 22.58 -9.88 -28.87
N GLY A 168 22.53 -8.64 -28.41
CA GLY A 168 22.37 -7.46 -29.25
C GLY A 168 20.93 -7.18 -29.69
N THR A 169 19.94 -7.92 -29.19
CA THR A 169 18.51 -7.65 -29.39
C THR A 169 18.03 -6.47 -28.54
N LEU A 170 18.46 -6.42 -27.28
CA LEU A 170 18.14 -5.35 -26.35
C LEU A 170 19.02 -4.12 -26.61
N PRO A 171 18.43 -2.90 -26.67
CA PRO A 171 19.19 -1.69 -26.93
C PRO A 171 20.02 -1.25 -25.73
N ASN A 172 21.15 -0.57 -25.98
CA ASN A 172 22.07 -0.11 -24.94
C ASN A 172 21.53 1.07 -24.09
N SER A 173 20.35 1.60 -24.39
CA SER A 173 19.65 2.62 -23.59
C SER A 173 18.68 2.03 -22.57
N LEU A 174 18.43 0.71 -22.61
CA LEU A 174 17.43 0.06 -21.78
C LEU A 174 17.86 0.05 -20.30
N THR A 175 17.12 0.76 -19.47
CA THR A 175 17.36 0.85 -18.01
C THR A 175 16.47 -0.08 -17.22
N THR A 176 15.27 -0.40 -17.72
CA THR A 176 14.27 -1.24 -17.03
C THR A 176 13.80 -2.36 -17.93
N LEU A 177 13.92 -3.60 -17.46
CA LEU A 177 13.45 -4.80 -18.13
C LEU A 177 12.62 -5.66 -17.17
N SER A 178 11.40 -5.99 -17.59
CA SER A 178 10.53 -6.93 -16.89
C SER A 178 10.11 -8.06 -17.81
N PHE A 179 10.35 -9.30 -17.39
CA PHE A 179 9.84 -10.50 -18.04
C PHE A 179 8.45 -10.87 -17.48
N GLY A 180 7.59 -11.43 -18.32
CA GLY A 180 6.25 -11.87 -17.92
C GLY A 180 6.22 -13.25 -17.28
N HIS A 181 5.04 -13.66 -16.80
CA HIS A 181 4.81 -14.86 -15.98
C HIS A 181 5.57 -16.13 -16.42
N TYR A 182 5.46 -16.52 -17.69
CA TYR A 182 5.92 -17.82 -18.19
C TYR A 182 7.38 -17.82 -18.69
N PHE A 183 8.08 -16.68 -18.70
CA PHE A 183 9.47 -16.63 -19.17
C PHE A 183 10.39 -17.55 -18.37
N ASN A 184 10.98 -18.55 -19.05
CA ASN A 184 11.86 -19.53 -18.43
C ASN A 184 13.01 -19.94 -19.37
N GLN A 185 13.50 -19.01 -20.18
CA GLN A 185 14.68 -19.22 -21.02
C GLN A 185 15.98 -18.88 -20.29
N VAL A 186 17.08 -19.50 -20.72
CA VAL A 186 18.43 -19.14 -20.26
C VAL A 186 18.77 -17.74 -20.78
N VAL A 187 19.37 -16.91 -19.94
CA VAL A 187 19.93 -15.60 -20.34
C VAL A 187 21.46 -15.70 -20.36
N PRO A 188 22.10 -15.81 -21.54
CA PRO A 188 23.56 -15.93 -21.62
C PRO A 188 24.29 -14.63 -21.24
N PRO A 189 25.55 -14.71 -20.79
CA PRO A 189 26.40 -13.54 -20.58
C PRO A 189 26.48 -12.60 -21.79
N GLY A 190 26.40 -11.30 -21.53
CA GLY A 190 26.42 -10.26 -22.56
C GLY A 190 25.09 -10.05 -23.32
N THR A 191 24.00 -10.72 -22.91
CA THR A 191 22.65 -10.50 -23.46
C THR A 191 22.00 -9.23 -22.92
N LEU A 192 22.15 -8.99 -21.61
CA LEU A 192 21.60 -7.81 -20.94
C LEU A 192 22.49 -6.57 -21.20
N PRO A 193 21.90 -5.40 -21.48
CA PRO A 193 22.67 -4.19 -21.79
C PRO A 193 23.31 -3.58 -20.55
N ASN A 194 24.46 -2.93 -20.74
CA ASN A 194 25.25 -2.34 -19.64
C ASN A 194 24.60 -1.10 -18.98
N SER A 195 23.47 -0.61 -19.48
CA SER A 195 22.69 0.48 -18.88
C SER A 195 21.55 -0.01 -17.98
N LEU A 196 21.31 -1.32 -17.93
CA LEU A 196 20.18 -1.89 -17.21
C LEU A 196 20.36 -1.73 -15.69
N THR A 197 19.47 -0.96 -15.08
CA THR A 197 19.46 -0.71 -13.63
C THR A 197 18.43 -1.55 -12.89
N THR A 198 17.33 -1.92 -13.56
CA THR A 198 16.24 -2.69 -12.96
C THR A 198 15.89 -3.91 -13.81
N LEU A 199 15.91 -5.09 -13.19
CA LEU A 199 15.55 -6.36 -13.81
C LEU A 199 14.56 -7.13 -12.95
N THR A 200 13.43 -7.49 -13.54
CA THR A 200 12.43 -8.39 -12.93
C THR A 200 12.26 -9.63 -13.80
N PHE A 201 12.45 -10.81 -13.20
CA PHE A 201 12.16 -12.09 -13.83
C PHE A 201 10.71 -12.52 -13.59
N GLY A 202 10.18 -13.27 -14.57
CA GLY A 202 8.85 -13.88 -14.52
C GLY A 202 8.71 -14.98 -13.47
N ASN A 203 7.48 -15.31 -13.12
CA ASN A 203 7.16 -16.29 -12.08
C ASN A 203 7.74 -17.68 -12.34
N GLU A 204 7.74 -18.15 -13.59
CA GLU A 204 8.23 -19.48 -13.95
C GLU A 204 9.76 -19.54 -14.16
N PHE A 205 10.46 -18.40 -14.10
CA PHE A 205 11.90 -18.35 -14.32
C PHE A 205 12.64 -19.17 -13.26
N ASN A 206 13.29 -20.25 -13.69
CA ASN A 206 14.06 -21.13 -12.80
C ASN A 206 15.32 -21.66 -13.48
N LYS A 207 16.01 -20.80 -14.23
CA LYS A 207 17.30 -21.12 -14.87
C LYS A 207 18.47 -20.55 -14.07
N VAL A 208 19.61 -21.23 -14.15
CA VAL A 208 20.85 -20.78 -13.49
C VAL A 208 21.30 -19.46 -14.13
N VAL A 209 21.55 -18.45 -13.30
CA VAL A 209 22.16 -17.19 -13.71
C VAL A 209 23.67 -17.33 -13.59
N GLN A 210 24.38 -17.34 -14.73
CA GLN A 210 25.83 -17.50 -14.76
C GLN A 210 26.54 -16.18 -14.39
N PRO A 211 27.74 -16.22 -13.79
CA PRO A 211 28.58 -15.04 -13.62
C PRO A 211 28.77 -14.26 -14.93
N GLY A 212 28.68 -12.93 -14.87
CA GLY A 212 28.72 -12.05 -16.04
C GLY A 212 27.43 -11.94 -16.85
N THR A 213 26.34 -12.61 -16.43
CA THR A 213 25.01 -12.43 -17.01
C THR A 213 24.39 -11.09 -16.64
N LEU A 214 24.46 -10.75 -15.35
CA LEU A 214 23.91 -9.50 -14.82
C LEU A 214 24.90 -8.34 -15.04
N PRO A 215 24.45 -7.19 -15.60
CA PRO A 215 25.33 -6.08 -15.89
C PRO A 215 25.75 -5.32 -14.63
N ASN A 216 26.93 -4.71 -14.65
CA ASN A 216 27.51 -3.98 -13.51
C ASN A 216 26.77 -2.68 -13.15
N SER A 217 25.76 -2.27 -13.90
CA SER A 217 24.89 -1.12 -13.59
C SER A 217 23.62 -1.52 -12.84
N LEU A 218 23.35 -2.82 -12.68
CA LEU A 218 22.11 -3.32 -12.09
C LEU A 218 22.03 -2.99 -10.59
N THR A 219 21.05 -2.17 -10.22
CA THR A 219 20.82 -1.76 -8.83
C THR A 219 19.67 -2.55 -8.18
N THR A 220 18.68 -2.98 -8.98
CA THR A 220 17.50 -3.69 -8.49
C THR A 220 17.29 -5.00 -9.26
N LEU A 221 17.22 -6.10 -8.52
CA LEU A 221 16.95 -7.43 -9.06
C LEU A 221 15.81 -8.10 -8.30
N THR A 222 14.79 -8.53 -9.04
CA THR A 222 13.67 -9.30 -8.52
C THR A 222 13.58 -10.64 -9.26
N PHE A 223 13.67 -11.74 -8.50
CA PHE A 223 13.38 -13.08 -9.01
C PHE A 223 11.89 -13.41 -8.86
N GLY A 224 11.33 -14.12 -9.84
CA GLY A 224 9.95 -14.58 -9.79
C GLY A 224 9.74 -15.81 -8.92
N ARG A 225 8.46 -16.17 -8.75
CA ARG A 225 7.96 -17.19 -7.81
C ARG A 225 8.79 -18.48 -7.73
N ASN A 226 9.10 -19.11 -8.86
CA ASN A 226 9.62 -20.48 -8.93
C ASN A 226 11.16 -20.54 -8.94
N PHE A 227 11.85 -19.40 -8.88
CA PHE A 227 13.31 -19.35 -8.91
C PHE A 227 13.90 -20.04 -7.68
N ASN A 228 14.63 -21.14 -7.88
CA ASN A 228 15.24 -21.91 -6.79
C ASN A 228 16.61 -22.48 -7.19
N GLN A 229 17.39 -21.70 -7.95
CA GLN A 229 18.74 -22.06 -8.36
C GLN A 229 19.79 -21.49 -7.42
N VAL A 230 20.94 -22.17 -7.32
CA VAL A 230 22.09 -21.68 -6.54
C VAL A 230 22.65 -20.42 -7.18
N ILE A 231 22.94 -19.40 -6.37
CA ILE A 231 23.66 -18.20 -6.80
C ILE A 231 25.13 -18.38 -6.47
N LEU A 232 25.99 -18.40 -7.49
CA LEU A 232 27.43 -18.52 -7.31
C LEU A 232 28.06 -17.15 -6.97
N PRO A 233 29.17 -17.11 -6.20
CA PRO A 233 29.93 -15.88 -6.00
C PRO A 233 30.32 -15.21 -7.33
N GLY A 234 30.19 -13.89 -7.39
CA GLY A 234 30.41 -13.11 -8.62
C GLY A 234 29.24 -13.10 -9.62
N THR A 235 28.13 -13.78 -9.32
CA THR A 235 26.90 -13.70 -10.13
C THR A 235 26.20 -12.35 -9.96
N LEU A 236 26.08 -11.88 -8.72
CA LEU A 236 25.43 -10.62 -8.39
C LEU A 236 26.43 -9.45 -8.57
N PRO A 237 26.05 -8.36 -9.26
CA PRO A 237 26.96 -7.26 -9.53
C PRO A 237 27.17 -6.38 -8.29
N ASN A 238 28.35 -5.75 -8.21
CA ASN A 238 28.74 -4.91 -7.07
C ASN A 238 27.95 -3.60 -6.94
N SER A 239 27.08 -3.25 -7.89
CA SER A 239 26.17 -2.10 -7.82
C SER A 239 24.78 -2.44 -7.27
N LEU A 240 24.50 -3.72 -7.03
CA LEU A 240 23.18 -4.18 -6.62
C LEU A 240 22.84 -3.70 -5.20
N THR A 241 21.82 -2.84 -5.09
CA THR A 241 21.36 -2.28 -3.81
C THR A 241 20.13 -2.99 -3.27
N THR A 242 19.32 -3.58 -4.15
CA THR A 242 18.06 -4.26 -3.80
C THR A 242 17.97 -5.63 -4.46
N LEU A 243 17.77 -6.66 -3.64
CA LEU A 243 17.57 -8.03 -4.07
C LEU A 243 16.31 -8.62 -3.43
N THR A 244 15.39 -9.07 -4.29
CA THR A 244 14.17 -9.76 -3.88
C THR A 244 14.13 -11.15 -4.48
N PHE A 245 14.04 -12.17 -3.62
CA PHE A 245 13.83 -13.55 -4.03
C PHE A 245 12.34 -13.89 -4.12
N GLY A 246 11.98 -14.74 -5.07
CA GLY A 246 10.63 -15.27 -5.20
C GLY A 246 10.32 -16.37 -4.19
N ASN A 247 9.06 -16.82 -4.19
CA ASN A 247 8.50 -17.70 -3.17
C ASN A 247 9.26 -19.01 -2.95
N ASP A 248 9.74 -19.67 -4.00
CA ASP A 248 10.28 -21.03 -3.90
C ASP A 248 11.79 -21.06 -3.61
N PHE A 249 12.46 -19.90 -3.60
CA PHE A 249 13.90 -19.83 -3.34
C PHE A 249 14.23 -20.38 -1.95
N ASN A 250 15.00 -21.46 -1.91
CA ASN A 250 15.40 -22.13 -0.67
C ASN A 250 16.81 -22.73 -0.78
N GLN A 251 17.71 -22.07 -1.51
CA GLN A 251 19.11 -22.47 -1.62
C GLN A 251 19.97 -21.78 -0.58
N VAL A 252 21.08 -22.43 -0.20
CA VAL A 252 22.07 -21.85 0.72
C VAL A 252 22.78 -20.69 0.01
N ILE A 253 22.91 -19.55 0.70
CA ILE A 253 23.73 -18.43 0.25
C ILE A 253 25.07 -18.50 0.98
N LEU A 254 26.16 -18.64 0.21
CA LEU A 254 27.51 -18.73 0.77
C LEU A 254 28.09 -17.33 1.04
N PRO A 255 29.01 -17.17 2.01
CA PRO A 255 29.77 -15.94 2.20
C PRO A 255 30.43 -15.46 0.90
N GLY A 256 30.37 -14.15 0.65
CA GLY A 256 30.87 -13.53 -0.59
C GLY A 256 29.93 -13.61 -1.80
N THR A 257 28.77 -14.25 -1.67
CA THR A 257 27.75 -14.29 -2.75
C THR A 257 27.00 -12.97 -2.88
N LEU A 258 26.63 -12.35 -1.75
CA LEU A 258 25.93 -11.07 -1.72
C LEU A 258 26.92 -9.90 -1.85
N PRO A 259 26.64 -8.90 -2.70
CA PRO A 259 27.55 -7.78 -2.92
C PRO A 259 27.55 -6.79 -1.73
N ASN A 260 28.69 -6.14 -1.50
CA ASN A 260 28.89 -5.19 -0.39
C ASN A 260 28.12 -3.86 -0.53
N SER A 261 27.40 -3.66 -1.63
CA SER A 261 26.50 -2.50 -1.85
C SER A 261 25.05 -2.82 -1.50
N LEU A 262 24.72 -4.07 -1.19
CA LEU A 262 23.35 -4.49 -0.97
C LEU A 262 22.79 -3.84 0.30
N THR A 263 21.71 -3.08 0.15
CA THR A 263 21.05 -2.34 1.23
C THR A 263 19.74 -2.99 1.65
N THR A 264 19.07 -3.70 0.74
CA THR A 264 17.78 -4.36 0.94
C THR A 264 17.82 -5.79 0.43
N LEU A 265 17.50 -6.73 1.31
CA LEU A 265 17.38 -8.16 1.00
C LEU A 265 16.04 -8.68 1.48
N ILE A 266 15.26 -9.22 0.55
CA ILE A 266 13.94 -9.80 0.82
C ILE A 266 13.94 -11.25 0.36
N PHE A 267 13.74 -12.17 1.29
CA PHE A 267 13.54 -13.58 1.00
C PHE A 267 12.07 -13.90 0.75
N GLY A 268 11.81 -14.81 -0.18
CA GLY A 268 10.46 -15.31 -0.46
C GLY A 268 10.01 -16.42 0.50
N TYR A 269 8.75 -16.82 0.34
CA TYR A 269 7.99 -17.72 1.22
C TYR A 269 8.74 -18.95 1.76
N CYS A 270 9.46 -19.71 0.91
CA CYS A 270 10.02 -21.02 1.22
C CYS A 270 11.41 -20.99 1.84
N PHE A 271 12.09 -19.84 1.84
CA PHE A 271 13.48 -19.76 2.33
C PHE A 271 13.57 -20.18 3.80
N ASN A 272 14.32 -21.25 4.06
CA ASN A 272 14.51 -21.83 5.39
C ASN A 272 15.91 -22.46 5.53
N GLN A 273 16.92 -21.83 4.92
CA GLN A 273 18.32 -22.25 5.05
C GLN A 273 19.02 -21.49 6.16
N VAL A 274 20.04 -22.11 6.77
CA VAL A 274 20.92 -21.45 7.73
C VAL A 274 21.66 -20.32 6.99
N VAL A 275 21.80 -19.17 7.65
CA VAL A 275 22.60 -18.03 7.14
C VAL A 275 23.91 -17.95 7.94
N PRO A 276 25.04 -18.44 7.40
CA PRO A 276 26.32 -18.41 8.09
C PRO A 276 26.79 -16.96 8.37
N PRO A 277 27.55 -16.72 9.46
CA PRO A 277 28.24 -15.46 9.67
C PRO A 277 29.10 -15.05 8.46
N GLY A 278 29.10 -13.76 8.14
CA GLY A 278 29.79 -13.22 6.95
C GLY A 278 29.02 -13.37 5.63
N THR A 279 27.83 -13.96 5.63
CA THR A 279 26.97 -14.05 4.42
C THR A 279 26.29 -12.72 4.11
N LEU A 280 25.77 -12.04 5.13
CA LEU A 280 25.07 -10.77 4.98
C LEU A 280 26.07 -9.61 4.94
N PRO A 281 26.01 -8.70 3.94
CA PRO A 281 26.97 -7.62 3.80
C PRO A 281 26.76 -6.51 4.82
N ASN A 282 27.84 -5.83 5.21
CA ASN A 282 27.82 -4.74 6.19
C ASN A 282 27.07 -3.48 5.72
N SER A 283 26.64 -3.39 4.46
CA SER A 283 25.79 -2.33 3.94
C SER A 283 24.30 -2.56 4.17
N LEU A 284 23.90 -3.76 4.60
CA LEU A 284 22.51 -4.18 4.63
C LEU A 284 21.71 -3.44 5.71
N THR A 285 20.73 -2.64 5.27
CA THR A 285 19.87 -1.84 6.15
C THR A 285 18.51 -2.48 6.39
N THR A 286 18.01 -3.26 5.43
CA THR A 286 16.70 -3.91 5.49
C THR A 286 16.84 -5.38 5.16
N LEU A 287 16.42 -6.23 6.11
CA LEU A 287 16.36 -7.68 5.94
C LEU A 287 14.96 -8.18 6.27
N THR A 288 14.34 -8.84 5.30
CA THR A 288 13.07 -9.54 5.49
C THR A 288 13.24 -11.01 5.18
N PHE A 289 13.01 -11.86 6.19
CA PHE A 289 12.98 -13.30 6.00
C PHE A 289 11.62 -13.76 5.47
N GLY A 290 11.66 -14.87 4.73
CA GLY A 290 10.47 -15.53 4.18
C GLY A 290 9.63 -16.21 5.24
N ARG A 291 8.35 -16.48 4.90
CA ARG A 291 7.36 -17.09 5.79
C ARG A 291 7.84 -18.35 6.50
N ASN A 292 8.52 -19.25 5.79
CA ASN A 292 8.95 -20.55 6.33
C ASN A 292 10.28 -20.49 7.10
N PHE A 293 10.96 -19.33 7.17
CA PHE A 293 12.25 -19.23 7.83
C PHE A 293 12.13 -19.53 9.33
N ASN A 294 12.77 -20.59 9.78
CA ASN A 294 12.76 -21.05 11.17
C ASN A 294 14.12 -21.62 11.58
N GLN A 295 15.21 -21.04 11.07
CA GLN A 295 16.57 -21.44 11.43
C GLN A 295 17.12 -20.57 12.56
N VAL A 296 18.02 -21.15 13.36
CA VAL A 296 18.72 -20.40 14.41
C VAL A 296 19.61 -19.34 13.77
N VAL A 297 19.48 -18.09 14.23
CA VAL A 297 20.39 -17.00 13.85
C VAL A 297 21.59 -16.99 14.78
N LEU A 298 22.77 -17.27 14.23
CA LEU A 298 24.02 -17.30 14.98
C LEU A 298 24.52 -15.88 15.28
N PRO A 299 25.23 -15.66 16.40
CA PRO A 299 25.91 -14.39 16.66
C PRO A 299 26.87 -14.03 15.52
N GLY A 300 26.85 -12.77 15.10
CA GLY A 300 27.65 -12.27 13.96
C GLY A 300 27.05 -12.55 12.58
N THR A 301 25.89 -13.21 12.49
CA THR A 301 25.17 -13.36 11.21
C THR A 301 24.57 -12.03 10.73
N LEU A 302 23.96 -11.26 11.64
CA LEU A 302 23.26 -10.02 11.32
C LEU A 302 24.22 -8.81 11.33
N PRO A 303 24.28 -7.98 10.26
CA PRO A 303 25.22 -6.87 10.19
C PRO A 303 24.79 -5.66 11.03
N ASN A 304 25.77 -4.91 11.52
CA ASN A 304 25.56 -3.74 12.39
C ASN A 304 24.90 -2.54 11.70
N SER A 305 24.66 -2.57 10.40
CA SER A 305 23.96 -1.51 9.66
C SER A 305 22.46 -1.71 9.56
N LEU A 306 21.93 -2.87 10.01
CA LEU A 306 20.49 -3.15 9.95
C LEU A 306 19.68 -2.11 10.70
N THR A 307 18.70 -1.53 10.02
CA THR A 307 17.70 -0.63 10.60
C THR A 307 16.34 -1.31 10.70
N THR A 308 16.04 -2.25 9.79
CA THR A 308 14.78 -3.00 9.75
C THR A 308 15.07 -4.48 9.64
N LEU A 309 14.53 -5.25 10.58
CA LEU A 309 14.60 -6.71 10.59
C LEU A 309 13.21 -7.30 10.77
N THR A 310 12.79 -8.12 9.81
CA THR A 310 11.52 -8.85 9.85
C THR A 310 11.79 -10.35 9.77
N PHE A 311 11.39 -11.08 10.81
CA PHE A 311 11.31 -12.53 10.79
C PHE A 311 9.97 -12.98 10.20
N GLY A 312 9.96 -14.08 9.43
CA GLY A 312 8.74 -14.60 8.81
C GLY A 312 7.84 -15.39 9.77
N ASP A 313 6.63 -15.72 9.32
CA ASP A 313 5.57 -16.33 10.14
C ASP A 313 6.02 -17.50 11.00
N LYS A 314 6.78 -18.45 10.45
CA LYS A 314 7.13 -19.70 11.13
C LYS A 314 8.35 -19.60 12.04
N PHE A 315 8.94 -18.41 12.16
CA PHE A 315 10.12 -18.25 13.00
C PHE A 315 9.75 -18.41 14.48
N ASP A 316 10.19 -19.51 15.08
CA ASP A 316 9.97 -19.81 16.50
C ASP A 316 11.26 -20.36 17.13
N GLN A 317 12.39 -19.72 16.83
CA GLN A 317 13.68 -20.03 17.46
C GLN A 317 14.00 -19.08 18.61
N VAL A 318 14.77 -19.57 19.59
CA VAL A 318 15.26 -18.72 20.67
C VAL A 318 16.28 -17.72 20.13
N VAL A 319 15.99 -16.43 20.28
CA VAL A 319 16.96 -15.36 20.00
C VAL A 319 17.82 -15.18 21.25
N LYS A 320 19.11 -15.50 21.14
CA LYS A 320 20.05 -15.37 22.26
C LYS A 320 20.54 -13.90 22.39
N PRO A 321 20.97 -13.47 23.59
CA PRO A 321 21.69 -12.22 23.73
C PRO A 321 22.88 -12.13 22.77
N CYS A 322 23.16 -10.93 22.28
CA CYS A 322 24.19 -10.64 21.27
C CYS A 322 23.93 -11.21 19.85
N THR A 323 22.79 -11.86 19.59
CA THR A 323 22.40 -12.25 18.22
C THR A 323 21.95 -11.06 17.39
N LEU A 324 21.17 -10.14 17.98
CA LEU A 324 20.69 -8.93 17.32
C LEU A 324 21.76 -7.82 17.40
N PRO A 325 22.07 -7.12 16.29
CA PRO A 325 22.97 -5.98 16.32
C PRO A 325 22.33 -4.80 17.06
N ASN A 326 23.13 -3.85 17.55
CA ASN A 326 22.65 -2.69 18.33
C ASN A 326 22.04 -1.54 17.48
N SER A 327 21.74 -1.78 16.21
CA SER A 327 21.31 -0.79 15.23
C SER A 327 19.85 -0.85 14.75
N PRO A 328 19.11 -1.98 14.80
CA PRO A 328 17.74 -2.03 14.32
C PRO A 328 16.86 -1.03 15.05
N LYS A 329 16.11 -0.27 14.26
CA LYS A 329 15.04 0.62 14.74
C LYS A 329 13.70 -0.12 14.74
N THR A 330 13.52 -1.03 13.78
CA THR A 330 12.30 -1.82 13.63
C THR A 330 12.64 -3.30 13.68
N LEU A 331 11.96 -4.02 14.58
CA LEU A 331 12.02 -5.48 14.71
C LEU A 331 10.61 -6.05 14.70
N THR A 332 10.39 -6.99 13.78
CA THR A 332 9.12 -7.69 13.67
C THR A 332 9.35 -9.19 13.81
N PHE A 333 8.69 -9.79 14.81
CA PHE A 333 8.43 -11.22 14.86
C PHE A 333 7.00 -11.43 14.35
N ASP A 334 6.83 -12.23 13.31
CA ASP A 334 5.52 -12.50 12.74
C ASP A 334 4.80 -13.63 13.52
N ASN A 335 3.88 -14.36 12.88
CA ASN A 335 2.79 -15.08 13.55
C ASN A 335 3.16 -16.11 14.62
N GLU A 336 4.09 -17.04 14.37
CA GLU A 336 4.31 -18.24 15.21
C GLU A 336 5.35 -18.05 16.32
N PHE A 337 6.07 -16.92 16.35
CA PHE A 337 7.08 -16.67 17.37
C PHE A 337 6.46 -16.67 18.78
N ASN A 338 6.85 -17.61 19.62
CA ASN A 338 6.34 -17.75 20.98
C ASN A 338 7.44 -18.19 21.97
N LYS A 339 8.68 -17.74 21.77
CA LYS A 339 9.79 -17.96 22.70
C LYS A 339 9.97 -16.79 23.66
N VAL A 340 10.46 -17.10 24.86
CA VAL A 340 10.80 -16.07 25.86
C VAL A 340 11.94 -15.20 25.33
N VAL A 341 11.75 -13.89 25.36
CA VAL A 341 12.79 -12.90 25.02
C VAL A 341 13.50 -12.49 26.32
N GLN A 342 14.74 -12.94 26.48
CA GLN A 342 15.53 -12.69 27.69
C GLN A 342 15.98 -11.22 27.76
N PRO A 343 16.14 -10.64 28.96
CA PRO A 343 16.77 -9.33 29.14
C PRO A 343 18.12 -9.23 28.43
N GLY A 344 18.38 -8.11 27.77
CA GLY A 344 19.59 -7.88 26.96
C GLY A 344 19.58 -8.52 25.57
N THR A 345 18.48 -9.17 25.15
CA THR A 345 18.34 -9.70 23.79
C THR A 345 17.99 -8.62 22.77
N LEU A 346 17.09 -7.70 23.13
CA LEU A 346 16.62 -6.64 22.24
C LEU A 346 17.63 -5.48 22.21
N PRO A 347 17.89 -4.89 21.03
CA PRO A 347 18.88 -3.83 20.90
C PRO A 347 18.39 -2.51 21.50
N ASN A 348 19.30 -1.76 22.11
CA ASN A 348 19.01 -0.47 22.76
C ASN A 348 18.63 0.67 21.79
N SER A 349 18.75 0.46 20.48
CA SER A 349 18.31 1.40 19.44
C SER A 349 16.86 1.22 19.02
N LEU A 350 16.20 0.14 19.46
CA LEU A 350 14.92 -0.30 18.94
C LEU A 350 13.82 0.70 19.29
N THR A 351 13.14 1.23 18.29
CA THR A 351 12.00 2.16 18.48
C THR A 351 10.67 1.47 18.23
N THR A 352 10.63 0.47 17.35
CA THR A 352 9.42 -0.28 17.01
C THR A 352 9.65 -1.78 17.19
N LEU A 353 8.83 -2.41 18.03
CA LEU A 353 8.79 -3.85 18.23
C LEU A 353 7.37 -4.36 17.96
N THR A 354 7.28 -5.35 17.07
CA THR A 354 6.03 -6.04 16.79
C THR A 354 6.19 -7.54 17.06
N PHE A 355 5.28 -8.08 17.87
CA PHE A 355 5.07 -9.51 18.03
C PHE A 355 3.80 -9.93 17.30
N GLY A 356 3.88 -11.03 16.55
CA GLY A 356 2.77 -11.57 15.77
C GLY A 356 1.77 -12.36 16.60
N ARG A 357 0.82 -12.97 15.89
CA ARG A 357 -0.43 -13.53 16.41
C ARG A 357 -0.30 -14.36 17.69
N TYR A 358 0.64 -15.30 17.74
CA TYR A 358 0.69 -16.35 18.77
C TYR A 358 1.65 -16.06 19.94
N PHE A 359 2.37 -14.93 19.92
CA PHE A 359 3.25 -14.57 21.03
C PHE A 359 2.45 -14.40 22.32
N ASN A 360 2.75 -15.22 23.32
CA ASN A 360 2.05 -15.21 24.61
C ASN A 360 2.99 -15.55 25.78
N GLN A 361 4.25 -15.10 25.71
CA GLN A 361 5.23 -15.27 26.78
C GLN A 361 5.29 -14.06 27.69
N VAL A 362 5.60 -14.28 28.97
CA VAL A 362 5.78 -13.19 29.94
C VAL A 362 6.96 -12.33 29.50
N VAL A 363 6.77 -11.01 29.45
CA VAL A 363 7.84 -10.05 29.19
C VAL A 363 8.43 -9.58 30.51
N LEU A 364 9.66 -10.00 30.79
CA LEU A 364 10.36 -9.69 32.04
C LEU A 364 10.80 -8.21 32.08
N PRO A 365 10.89 -7.61 33.27
CA PRO A 365 11.53 -6.30 33.44
C PRO A 365 12.96 -6.29 32.88
N GLY A 366 13.31 -5.23 32.16
CA GLY A 366 14.62 -5.12 31.47
C GLY A 366 14.71 -5.83 30.12
N THR A 367 13.65 -6.51 29.65
CA THR A 367 13.59 -7.05 28.28
C THR A 367 13.41 -5.95 27.24
N LEU A 368 12.51 -5.00 27.47
CA LEU A 368 12.19 -3.93 26.52
C LEU A 368 13.20 -2.77 26.64
N PRO A 369 13.78 -2.29 25.53
CA PRO A 369 14.76 -1.20 25.57
C PRO A 369 14.10 0.17 25.83
N ASN A 370 14.82 1.06 26.50
CA ASN A 370 14.35 2.41 26.86
C ASN A 370 14.16 3.36 25.66
N SER A 371 14.56 2.95 24.45
CA SER A 371 14.31 3.69 23.20
C SER A 371 12.96 3.37 22.57
N LEU A 372 12.24 2.35 23.08
CA LEU A 372 11.06 1.80 22.43
C LEU A 372 9.88 2.77 22.51
N THR A 373 9.38 3.22 21.35
CA THR A 373 8.24 4.14 21.26
C THR A 373 6.96 3.41 20.85
N THR A 374 7.09 2.33 20.07
CA THR A 374 5.97 1.53 19.58
C THR A 374 6.15 0.06 19.95
N LEU A 375 5.16 -0.48 20.66
CA LEU A 375 5.09 -1.90 21.02
C LEU A 375 3.75 -2.47 20.60
N LYS A 376 3.77 -3.47 19.72
CA LYS A 376 2.58 -4.16 19.25
C LYS A 376 2.65 -5.63 19.66
N PHE A 377 1.68 -6.10 20.44
CA PHE A 377 1.48 -7.52 20.67
C PHE A 377 0.43 -8.09 19.71
N GLY A 378 0.56 -9.37 19.40
CA GLY A 378 -0.42 -10.11 18.61
C GLY A 378 -1.67 -10.46 19.39
N THR A 379 -2.65 -11.02 18.68
CA THR A 379 -4.00 -11.24 19.21
C THR A 379 -4.09 -12.24 20.35
N CYS A 380 -3.14 -13.17 20.49
CA CYS A 380 -3.16 -14.20 21.53
C CYS A 380 -2.38 -13.80 22.80
N PHE A 381 -1.77 -12.61 22.84
CA PHE A 381 -1.04 -12.16 24.02
C PHE A 381 -2.03 -11.86 25.16
N ASP A 382 -1.90 -12.63 26.25
CA ASP A 382 -2.78 -12.59 27.43
C ASP A 382 -1.98 -12.71 28.73
N GLN A 383 -0.70 -12.32 28.71
CA GLN A 383 0.14 -12.33 29.90
C GLN A 383 -0.01 -11.02 30.69
N ILE A 384 0.12 -11.15 32.01
CA ILE A 384 0.27 -10.01 32.91
C ILE A 384 1.61 -9.33 32.64
N VAL A 385 1.60 -8.03 32.39
CA VAL A 385 2.82 -7.23 32.34
C VAL A 385 3.13 -6.66 33.71
N LEU A 386 4.32 -7.00 34.21
CA LEU A 386 4.79 -6.61 35.53
C LEU A 386 5.14 -5.10 35.57
N PRO A 387 5.02 -4.44 36.73
CA PRO A 387 5.49 -3.07 36.92
C PRO A 387 6.99 -2.94 36.54
N GLY A 388 7.32 -1.87 35.82
CA GLY A 388 8.68 -1.62 35.34
C GLY A 388 9.09 -2.39 34.08
N THR A 389 8.21 -3.21 33.50
CA THR A 389 8.47 -3.87 32.19
C THR A 389 8.36 -2.89 31.02
N LEU A 390 7.35 -2.01 31.02
CA LEU A 390 7.13 -1.06 29.93
C LEU A 390 8.07 0.17 30.06
N PRO A 391 8.80 0.55 29.01
CA PRO A 391 9.69 1.70 29.06
C PRO A 391 8.92 3.03 29.03
N ASN A 392 9.46 4.05 29.70
CA ASN A 392 8.87 5.40 29.78
C ASN A 392 8.91 6.19 28.45
N SER A 393 9.54 5.65 27.42
CA SER A 393 9.55 6.21 26.06
C SER A 393 8.32 5.80 25.24
N LEU A 394 7.54 4.84 25.72
CA LEU A 394 6.48 4.19 24.95
C LEU A 394 5.30 5.16 24.72
N THR A 395 4.94 5.38 23.45
CA THR A 395 3.83 6.25 23.05
C THR A 395 2.67 5.46 22.46
N THR A 396 2.95 4.32 21.83
CA THR A 396 1.96 3.45 21.19
C THR A 396 2.05 2.02 21.73
N LEU A 397 0.91 1.50 22.20
CA LEU A 397 0.80 0.15 22.75
C LEU A 397 -0.45 -0.58 22.22
N THR A 398 -0.28 -1.81 21.74
CA THR A 398 -1.39 -2.74 21.40
C THR A 398 -1.32 -3.99 22.29
N PHE A 399 -2.36 -4.34 23.06
CA PHE A 399 -2.16 -5.12 24.29
C PHE A 399 -3.31 -6.00 24.81
N GLY A 400 -2.99 -7.06 25.58
CA GLY A 400 -3.92 -7.95 26.30
C GLY A 400 -4.40 -7.40 27.66
N VAL A 401 -3.82 -7.81 28.80
CA VAL A 401 -4.35 -7.56 30.17
C VAL A 401 -3.46 -6.64 31.03
N VAL A 402 -3.98 -5.49 31.48
CA VAL A 402 -3.23 -4.47 32.23
C VAL A 402 -3.61 -4.45 33.73
N PRO A 403 -2.67 -4.75 34.66
CA PRO A 403 -2.83 -4.41 36.07
C PRO A 403 -2.69 -2.90 36.32
N PRO A 404 -3.33 -2.34 37.38
CA PRO A 404 -3.15 -0.95 37.77
C PRO A 404 -1.67 -0.56 37.98
N GLY A 405 -1.29 0.64 37.52
CA GLY A 405 0.06 1.21 37.74
C GLY A 405 1.15 0.70 36.80
N THR A 406 0.80 -0.05 35.75
CA THR A 406 1.79 -0.66 34.82
C THR A 406 2.03 0.16 33.55
N LEU A 407 1.10 1.04 33.16
CA LEU A 407 1.20 1.83 31.93
C LEU A 407 2.08 3.09 32.14
N PRO A 408 3.01 3.39 31.21
CA PRO A 408 3.87 4.55 31.32
C PRO A 408 3.10 5.86 31.08
N ASN A 409 3.47 6.92 31.81
CA ASN A 409 2.87 8.26 31.69
C ASN A 409 3.16 8.98 30.37
N SER A 410 3.94 8.37 29.47
CA SER A 410 4.21 8.86 28.11
C SER A 410 3.20 8.35 27.08
N LEU A 411 2.37 7.38 27.45
CA LEU A 411 1.51 6.64 26.51
C LEU A 411 0.39 7.55 25.99
N THR A 412 0.33 7.76 24.68
CA THR A 412 -0.70 8.59 24.03
C THR A 412 -1.74 7.75 23.30
N THR A 413 -1.35 6.58 22.79
CA THR A 413 -2.24 5.68 22.05
C THR A 413 -2.23 4.29 22.68
N LEU A 414 -3.42 3.81 23.07
CA LEU A 414 -3.64 2.47 23.60
C LEU A 414 -4.71 1.75 22.78
N THR A 415 -4.40 0.55 22.33
CA THR A 415 -5.37 -0.35 21.71
C THR A 415 -5.40 -1.66 22.47
N PHE A 416 -6.55 -2.00 23.05
CA PHE A 416 -6.75 -3.32 23.64
C PHE A 416 -6.95 -4.39 22.55
N GLY A 417 -6.41 -5.57 22.80
CA GLY A 417 -6.37 -6.70 21.90
C GLY A 417 -7.74 -7.36 21.78
N ARG A 418 -7.92 -8.17 20.73
CA ARG A 418 -9.22 -8.74 20.33
C ARG A 418 -10.01 -9.36 21.48
N TYR A 419 -9.36 -10.11 22.37
CA TYR A 419 -9.97 -10.88 23.45
C TYR A 419 -9.97 -10.18 24.82
N PHE A 420 -9.46 -8.95 24.93
CA PHE A 420 -9.48 -8.23 26.20
C PHE A 420 -10.92 -7.96 26.65
N ASN A 421 -11.30 -8.49 27.82
CA ASN A 421 -12.64 -8.33 28.39
C ASN A 421 -12.61 -8.26 29.93
N GLN A 422 -11.54 -7.68 30.49
CA GLN A 422 -11.39 -7.48 31.94
C GLN A 422 -11.89 -6.09 32.35
N VAL A 423 -12.29 -5.92 33.60
CA VAL A 423 -12.63 -4.60 34.16
C VAL A 423 -11.36 -3.74 34.20
N VAL A 424 -11.48 -2.46 33.83
CA VAL A 424 -10.39 -1.47 33.94
C VAL A 424 -10.65 -0.58 35.17
N PRO A 425 -9.91 -0.76 36.28
CA PRO A 425 -10.10 0.05 37.48
C PRO A 425 -9.77 1.54 37.26
N PRO A 426 -10.44 2.46 37.96
CA PRO A 426 -10.06 3.88 37.98
C PRO A 426 -8.59 4.09 38.32
N GLY A 427 -7.94 5.03 37.64
CA GLY A 427 -6.50 5.31 37.80
C GLY A 427 -5.55 4.33 37.08
N THR A 428 -6.07 3.34 36.35
CA THR A 428 -5.23 2.41 35.56
C THR A 428 -4.66 3.06 34.30
N LEU A 429 -5.45 3.91 33.63
CA LEU A 429 -5.06 4.57 32.38
C LEU A 429 -4.27 5.85 32.67
N PRO A 430 -3.13 6.10 31.98
CA PRO A 430 -2.30 7.27 32.24
C PRO A 430 -2.96 8.55 31.72
N ASN A 431 -2.72 9.67 32.41
CA ASN A 431 -3.26 11.00 32.07
C ASN A 431 -2.68 11.63 30.79
N SER A 432 -1.78 10.93 30.09
CA SER A 432 -1.25 11.32 28.78
C SER A 432 -2.05 10.72 27.62
N LEU A 433 -2.97 9.78 27.89
CA LEU A 433 -3.64 9.00 26.87
C LEU A 433 -4.65 9.85 26.09
N THR A 434 -4.47 9.95 24.78
CA THR A 434 -5.34 10.73 23.88
C THR A 434 -6.24 9.83 23.02
N THR A 435 -5.75 8.64 22.67
CA THR A 435 -6.50 7.67 21.83
C THR A 435 -6.63 6.34 22.56
N LEU A 436 -7.86 5.86 22.70
CA LEU A 436 -8.18 4.56 23.28
C LEU A 436 -9.10 3.77 22.35
N THR A 437 -8.68 2.55 22.04
CA THR A 437 -9.49 1.59 21.27
C THR A 437 -9.66 0.32 22.08
N PHE A 438 -10.91 -0.08 22.34
CA PHE A 438 -11.24 -1.37 22.95
C PHE A 438 -11.27 -2.50 21.92
N GLY A 439 -10.90 -3.70 22.37
CA GLY A 439 -10.87 -4.89 21.53
C GLY A 439 -12.24 -5.47 21.22
N TYR A 440 -12.31 -6.35 20.22
CA TYR A 440 -13.55 -6.93 19.67
C TYR A 440 -14.53 -7.45 20.73
N TYR A 441 -14.05 -8.22 21.71
CA TYR A 441 -14.89 -8.88 22.73
C TYR A 441 -15.08 -8.07 24.02
N PHE A 442 -14.55 -6.84 24.11
CA PHE A 442 -14.68 -6.04 25.33
C PHE A 442 -16.15 -5.67 25.58
N ASN A 443 -16.69 -6.06 26.73
CA ASN A 443 -18.07 -5.81 27.12
C ASN A 443 -18.24 -5.64 28.64
N GLN A 444 -17.27 -4.98 29.29
CA GLN A 444 -17.33 -4.64 30.72
C GLN A 444 -17.83 -3.22 30.94
N VAL A 445 -18.46 -2.98 32.09
CA VAL A 445 -18.89 -1.62 32.50
C VAL A 445 -17.66 -0.74 32.74
N ILE A 446 -17.68 0.48 32.22
CA ILE A 446 -16.63 1.49 32.47
C ILE A 446 -17.11 2.47 33.55
N LEU A 447 -16.43 2.45 34.70
CA LEU A 447 -16.76 3.30 35.84
C LEU A 447 -16.31 4.75 35.62
N PRO A 448 -17.00 5.75 36.22
CA PRO A 448 -16.51 7.12 36.27
C PRO A 448 -15.10 7.21 36.85
N GLY A 449 -14.24 8.01 36.23
CA GLY A 449 -12.81 8.12 36.60
C GLY A 449 -11.89 7.04 36.02
N THR A 450 -12.42 6.07 35.26
CA THR A 450 -11.58 5.12 34.50
C THR A 450 -10.91 5.77 33.30
N LEU A 451 -11.63 6.58 32.53
CA LEU A 451 -11.11 7.26 31.34
C LEU A 451 -10.40 8.57 31.74
N PRO A 452 -9.16 8.81 31.28
CA PRO A 452 -8.41 10.01 31.66
C PRO A 452 -8.92 11.27 30.94
N ASN A 453 -8.79 12.43 31.59
CA ASN A 453 -9.23 13.73 31.08
C ASN A 453 -8.42 14.27 29.88
N SER A 454 -7.42 13.52 29.41
CA SER A 454 -6.66 13.81 28.19
C SER A 454 -7.25 13.13 26.96
N LEU A 455 -8.20 12.21 27.13
CA LEU A 455 -8.68 11.34 26.06
C LEU A 455 -9.53 12.14 25.06
N THR A 456 -9.14 12.14 23.79
CA THR A 456 -9.83 12.83 22.70
C THR A 456 -10.56 11.86 21.77
N THR A 457 -10.04 10.65 21.61
CA THR A 457 -10.62 9.61 20.73
C THR A 457 -10.88 8.33 21.52
N LEU A 458 -12.14 7.87 21.49
CA LEU A 458 -12.56 6.61 22.08
C LEU A 458 -13.29 5.75 21.05
N THR A 459 -12.81 4.53 20.85
CA THR A 459 -13.47 3.53 20.00
C THR A 459 -13.79 2.29 20.81
N PHE A 460 -15.06 1.89 20.82
CA PHE A 460 -15.52 0.63 21.40
C PHE A 460 -15.44 -0.53 20.41
N GLY A 461 -15.18 -1.73 20.94
CA GLY A 461 -15.15 -2.95 20.15
C GLY A 461 -16.54 -3.51 19.81
N PHE A 462 -16.55 -4.52 18.94
CA PHE A 462 -17.75 -5.11 18.33
C PHE A 462 -18.85 -5.53 19.32
N GLU A 463 -18.46 -6.17 20.43
CA GLU A 463 -19.36 -6.74 21.44
C GLU A 463 -19.77 -5.78 22.56
N PHE A 464 -19.24 -4.56 22.60
CA PHE A 464 -19.53 -3.63 23.68
C PHE A 464 -21.01 -3.22 23.67
N ASN A 465 -21.73 -3.55 24.74
CA ASN A 465 -23.16 -3.24 24.87
C ASN A 465 -23.55 -2.94 26.33
N GLN A 466 -22.65 -2.29 27.08
CA GLN A 466 -22.92 -1.84 28.45
C GLN A 466 -23.44 -0.41 28.48
N VAL A 467 -24.21 -0.07 29.53
CA VAL A 467 -24.68 1.29 29.76
C VAL A 467 -23.49 2.21 30.02
N VAL A 468 -23.48 3.38 29.36
CA VAL A 468 -22.49 4.43 29.62
C VAL A 468 -23.02 5.32 30.74
N LEU A 469 -22.37 5.28 31.91
CA LEU A 469 -22.78 6.06 33.06
C LEU A 469 -22.41 7.54 32.91
N ARG A 470 -23.20 8.42 33.52
CA ARG A 470 -22.90 9.85 33.58
C ARG A 470 -21.56 10.07 34.28
N GLY A 471 -20.68 10.86 33.67
CA GLY A 471 -19.33 11.11 34.17
C GLY A 471 -18.29 10.05 33.79
N THR A 472 -18.66 9.02 33.02
CA THR A 472 -17.70 8.05 32.46
C THR A 472 -16.88 8.65 31.33
N LEU A 473 -17.50 9.40 30.42
CA LEU A 473 -16.83 10.02 29.28
C LEU A 473 -16.15 11.34 29.71
N PRO A 474 -14.86 11.55 29.40
CA PRO A 474 -14.15 12.76 29.81
C PRO A 474 -14.53 13.97 28.95
N ASN A 475 -14.44 15.17 29.53
CA ASN A 475 -14.79 16.45 28.88
C ASN A 475 -13.82 16.87 27.76
N SER A 476 -12.76 16.11 27.51
CA SER A 476 -11.81 16.30 26.41
C SER A 476 -12.20 15.51 25.15
N LEU A 477 -13.18 14.61 25.24
CA LEU A 477 -13.49 13.65 24.18
C LEU A 477 -14.11 14.36 22.98
N THR A 478 -13.49 14.25 21.81
CA THR A 478 -13.96 14.86 20.55
C THR A 478 -14.52 13.82 19.59
N THR A 479 -14.01 12.59 19.62
CA THR A 479 -14.43 11.49 18.73
C THR A 479 -14.85 10.28 19.56
N LEU A 480 -16.07 9.81 19.33
CA LEU A 480 -16.63 8.61 19.96
C LEU A 480 -17.21 7.68 18.90
N THR A 481 -16.73 6.44 18.90
CA THR A 481 -17.22 5.38 18.02
C THR A 481 -17.72 4.21 18.85
N PHE A 482 -19.00 3.86 18.71
CA PHE A 482 -19.58 2.65 19.28
C PHE A 482 -19.44 1.45 18.35
N GLY A 483 -19.30 0.26 18.94
CA GLY A 483 -19.19 -0.99 18.20
C GLY A 483 -20.53 -1.56 17.70
N TYR A 484 -20.43 -2.63 16.93
CA TYR A 484 -21.56 -3.24 16.20
C TYR A 484 -22.79 -3.54 17.05
N TYR A 485 -22.63 -4.12 18.24
CA TYR A 485 -23.73 -4.55 19.11
C TYR A 485 -24.23 -3.51 20.10
N PHE A 486 -23.62 -2.32 20.17
CA PHE A 486 -24.03 -1.30 21.12
C PHE A 486 -25.48 -0.86 20.85
N ASN A 487 -26.36 -1.06 21.82
CA ASN A 487 -27.78 -0.73 21.70
C ASN A 487 -28.40 -0.32 23.06
N GLN A 488 -27.64 0.42 23.87
CA GLN A 488 -28.11 0.93 25.17
C GLN A 488 -28.62 2.37 25.04
N VAL A 489 -29.58 2.74 25.88
CA VAL A 489 -30.08 4.13 25.97
C VAL A 489 -28.96 5.04 26.49
N ILE A 490 -28.74 6.17 25.81
CA ILE A 490 -27.82 7.21 26.28
C ILE A 490 -28.66 8.31 26.93
N LEU A 491 -28.42 8.58 28.21
CA LEU A 491 -29.17 9.60 28.96
C LEU A 491 -28.63 11.01 28.70
N PRO A 492 -29.49 12.06 28.76
CA PRO A 492 -29.05 13.45 28.68
C PRO A 492 -27.92 13.79 29.65
N GLY A 493 -26.90 14.49 29.15
CA GLY A 493 -25.70 14.82 29.92
C GLY A 493 -24.68 13.68 30.08
N THR A 494 -24.84 12.56 29.39
CA THR A 494 -23.83 11.48 29.33
C THR A 494 -22.72 11.79 28.33
N LEU A 495 -23.06 12.33 27.16
CA LEU A 495 -22.10 12.75 26.14
C LEU A 495 -21.48 14.11 26.52
N PRO A 496 -20.15 14.27 26.41
CA PRO A 496 -19.49 15.53 26.77
C PRO A 496 -19.71 16.61 25.70
N ASN A 497 -19.77 17.88 26.13
CA ASN A 497 -19.97 19.04 25.25
C ASN A 497 -18.76 19.37 24.35
N SER A 498 -17.69 18.58 24.42
CA SER A 498 -16.53 18.66 23.53
C SER A 498 -16.67 17.76 22.29
N LEU A 499 -17.67 16.88 22.26
CA LEU A 499 -17.80 15.85 21.23
C LEU A 499 -18.18 16.46 19.88
N THR A 500 -17.36 16.24 18.86
CA THR A 500 -17.57 16.73 17.50
C THR A 500 -17.97 15.63 16.54
N THR A 501 -17.50 14.40 16.76
CA THR A 501 -17.81 13.23 15.93
C THR A 501 -18.38 12.10 16.76
N LEU A 502 -19.55 11.60 16.35
CA LEU A 502 -20.22 10.47 16.97
C LEU A 502 -20.63 9.45 15.91
N THR A 503 -20.16 8.21 16.06
CA THR A 503 -20.54 7.10 15.20
C THR A 503 -21.19 6.01 16.03
N PHE A 504 -22.42 5.65 15.70
CA PHE A 504 -23.11 4.50 16.24
C PHE A 504 -22.85 3.26 15.39
N GLY A 505 -22.78 2.09 16.05
CA GLY A 505 -22.63 0.81 15.37
C GLY A 505 -23.94 0.27 14.80
N PHE A 506 -23.83 -0.82 14.05
CA PHE A 506 -24.91 -1.44 13.26
C PHE A 506 -26.24 -1.64 14.02
N LYS A 507 -26.20 -2.11 15.27
CA LYS A 507 -27.40 -2.52 16.04
C LYS A 507 -28.06 -1.40 16.84
N PHE A 508 -27.49 -0.20 16.87
CA PHE A 508 -28.05 0.89 17.67
C PHE A 508 -29.41 1.31 17.11
N ASN A 509 -30.46 1.21 17.93
CA ASN A 509 -31.83 1.58 17.58
C ASN A 509 -32.61 2.09 18.79
N GLN A 510 -31.95 2.86 19.66
CA GLN A 510 -32.60 3.48 20.82
C GLN A 510 -33.06 4.90 20.48
N VAL A 511 -34.15 5.34 21.13
CA VAL A 511 -34.64 6.71 21.00
C VAL A 511 -33.59 7.68 21.52
N VAL A 512 -33.30 8.72 20.74
CA VAL A 512 -32.38 9.79 21.14
C VAL A 512 -33.19 10.87 21.86
N LEU A 513 -33.09 10.89 23.20
CA LEU A 513 -33.83 11.85 24.02
C LEU A 513 -33.32 13.29 23.80
N PRO A 514 -34.19 14.32 23.91
CA PRO A 514 -33.76 15.72 23.84
C PRO A 514 -32.64 16.03 24.85
N GLY A 515 -31.60 16.75 24.39
CA GLY A 515 -30.42 17.06 25.20
C GLY A 515 -29.42 15.90 25.38
N THR A 516 -29.60 14.79 24.65
CA THR A 516 -28.62 13.68 24.62
C THR A 516 -27.42 14.03 23.75
N LEU A 517 -27.66 14.54 22.54
CA LEU A 517 -26.62 14.94 21.60
C LEU A 517 -26.11 16.36 21.94
N PRO A 518 -24.79 16.57 22.06
CA PRO A 518 -24.25 17.88 22.40
C PRO A 518 -24.24 18.83 21.20
N ASN A 519 -24.41 20.13 21.44
CA ASN A 519 -24.41 21.18 20.41
C ASN A 519 -23.02 21.46 19.78
N SER A 520 -22.00 20.72 20.19
CA SER A 520 -20.67 20.74 19.57
C SER A 520 -20.55 19.75 18.40
N LEU A 521 -21.54 18.86 18.21
CA LEU A 521 -21.46 17.76 17.27
C LEU A 521 -21.55 18.26 15.83
N THR A 522 -20.55 17.95 15.00
CA THR A 522 -20.48 18.35 13.59
C THR A 522 -20.69 17.17 12.64
N ALA A 523 -20.34 15.95 13.07
CA ALA A 523 -20.53 14.73 12.31
C ALA A 523 -21.26 13.66 13.15
N LEU A 524 -22.36 13.15 12.59
CA LEU A 524 -23.19 12.12 13.20
C LEU A 524 -23.48 11.01 12.19
N THR A 525 -23.07 9.79 12.53
CA THR A 525 -23.33 8.59 11.73
C THR A 525 -24.15 7.61 12.56
N PHE A 526 -25.32 7.23 12.05
CA PHE A 526 -26.13 6.14 12.58
C PHE A 526 -25.83 4.82 11.86
N GLY A 527 -25.93 3.71 12.59
CA GLY A 527 -25.76 2.38 12.02
C GLY A 527 -27.00 1.88 11.26
N GLU A 528 -26.83 0.75 10.57
CA GLU A 528 -27.84 0.14 9.69
C GLU A 528 -29.23 -0.05 10.32
N CYS A 529 -29.32 -0.44 11.59
CA CYS A 529 -30.61 -0.74 12.24
C CYS A 529 -31.31 0.48 12.84
N PHE A 530 -30.74 1.68 12.76
CA PHE A 530 -31.33 2.86 13.39
C PHE A 530 -32.58 3.30 12.63
N ASP A 531 -33.73 3.31 13.32
CA ASP A 531 -35.02 3.69 12.75
C ASP A 531 -35.86 4.44 13.81
N GLN A 532 -35.26 5.44 14.46
CA GLN A 532 -35.93 6.27 15.47
C GLN A 532 -35.94 7.75 15.07
N VAL A 533 -36.90 8.49 15.63
CA VAL A 533 -36.93 9.95 15.57
C VAL A 533 -36.09 10.50 16.73
N GLY A 534 -35.29 11.53 16.47
CA GLY A 534 -34.45 12.19 17.47
C GLY A 534 -34.22 13.66 17.13
N ASP A 535 -33.86 14.44 18.14
CA ASP A 535 -33.49 15.85 17.98
C ASP A 535 -32.01 15.93 17.58
N ILE A 536 -31.74 16.38 16.35
CA ILE A 536 -30.38 16.50 15.80
C ILE A 536 -29.88 17.92 16.05
N PRO A 537 -28.73 18.12 16.70
CA PRO A 537 -28.22 19.47 16.99
C PRO A 537 -27.97 20.31 15.73
N SER A 538 -28.25 21.61 15.81
CA SER A 538 -28.06 22.57 14.72
C SER A 538 -26.60 22.83 14.33
N SER A 539 -25.65 22.16 14.98
CA SER A 539 -24.23 22.19 14.65
C SER A 539 -23.82 21.10 13.67
N VAL A 540 -24.67 20.08 13.43
CA VAL A 540 -24.35 18.93 12.58
C VAL A 540 -24.25 19.37 11.12
N GLN A 541 -23.11 19.11 10.52
CA GLN A 541 -22.79 19.39 9.11
C GLN A 541 -22.82 18.12 8.25
N LYS A 542 -22.43 16.98 8.84
CA LYS A 542 -22.46 15.68 8.18
C LYS A 542 -23.39 14.75 8.95
N LEU A 543 -24.41 14.25 8.26
CA LEU A 543 -25.40 13.33 8.81
C LEU A 543 -25.52 12.10 7.92
N GLU A 544 -25.34 10.92 8.49
CA GLU A 544 -25.45 9.65 7.77
C GLU A 544 -26.44 8.73 8.48
N PHE A 545 -27.40 8.19 7.72
CA PHE A 545 -28.33 7.16 8.16
C PHE A 545 -28.02 5.82 7.50
N GLY A 546 -28.23 4.73 8.23
CA GLY A 546 -28.15 3.37 7.70
C GLY A 546 -29.38 2.96 6.90
N ALA A 547 -29.32 1.80 6.24
CA ALA A 547 -30.30 1.36 5.25
C ALA A 547 -31.71 1.07 5.80
N HIS A 548 -31.86 0.84 7.12
CA HIS A 548 -33.19 0.58 7.70
C HIS A 548 -33.89 1.85 8.19
N PHE A 549 -33.28 3.03 8.08
CA PHE A 549 -33.93 4.26 8.50
C PHE A 549 -35.11 4.59 7.57
N ASN A 550 -36.33 4.59 8.13
CA ASN A 550 -37.56 4.81 7.37
C ASN A 550 -38.57 5.67 8.15
N GLN A 551 -38.08 6.60 8.96
CA GLN A 551 -38.93 7.56 9.67
C GLN A 551 -39.26 8.77 8.79
N PRO A 552 -40.47 9.35 8.94
CA PRO A 552 -40.83 10.56 8.23
C PRO A 552 -39.94 11.73 8.65
N LEU A 553 -39.30 12.38 7.68
CA LEU A 553 -38.49 13.58 7.89
C LEU A 553 -39.40 14.81 7.95
N SER A 554 -40.00 15.07 9.11
CA SER A 554 -40.82 16.27 9.31
C SER A 554 -39.97 17.56 9.23
N GLU A 555 -40.62 18.69 8.95
CA GLU A 555 -39.96 20.00 8.95
C GLU A 555 -39.23 20.24 10.29
N GLY A 556 -37.94 20.60 10.21
CA GLY A 556 -37.06 20.79 11.36
C GLY A 556 -36.33 19.54 11.86
N PHE A 557 -36.57 18.35 11.30
CA PHE A 557 -35.86 17.13 11.69
C PHE A 557 -34.38 17.14 11.26
N ILE A 558 -34.10 17.59 10.04
CA ILE A 558 -32.74 17.77 9.53
C ILE A 558 -32.37 19.25 9.72
N PRO A 559 -31.31 19.56 10.48
CA PRO A 559 -30.89 20.95 10.66
C PRO A 559 -30.41 21.59 9.37
N SER A 560 -30.63 22.91 9.24
CA SER A 560 -30.18 23.67 8.07
C SER A 560 -28.66 23.75 7.90
N SER A 561 -27.90 23.35 8.92
CA SER A 561 -26.44 23.27 8.90
C SER A 561 -25.91 22.04 8.16
N VAL A 562 -26.75 21.04 7.85
CA VAL A 562 -26.31 19.80 7.20
C VAL A 562 -25.91 20.08 5.75
N GLU A 563 -24.60 19.98 5.48
CA GLU A 563 -23.99 20.14 4.16
C GLU A 563 -23.90 18.80 3.41
N THR A 564 -23.77 17.70 4.16
CA THR A 564 -23.68 16.34 3.62
C THR A 564 -24.69 15.44 4.32
N LEU A 565 -25.64 14.92 3.55
CA LEU A 565 -26.66 13.98 4.01
C LEU A 565 -26.55 12.68 3.21
N VAL A 566 -26.37 11.56 3.89
CA VAL A 566 -26.27 10.23 3.27
C VAL A 566 -27.37 9.33 3.82
N PHE A 567 -28.05 8.62 2.91
CA PHE A 567 -28.96 7.53 3.23
C PHE A 567 -28.36 6.22 2.71
N GLY A 568 -28.48 5.16 3.49
CA GLY A 568 -28.00 3.80 3.16
C GLY A 568 -28.94 3.01 2.28
#